data_AF-A0A9P7E6L7-F1
#
_entry.id   AF-A0A9P7E6L7-F1
#
_cell.length_a   1.000
_cell.length_b   1.000
_cell.length_c   1.000
_cell.angle_alpha   90.00
_cell.angle_beta   90.00
_cell.angle_gamma   90.00
#
_symmetry.space_group_name_H-M   'P 1'
#
loop_
_entity.id
_entity.type
_entity.pdbx_description
1 polymer ?
#
loop_
_entity_poly.entity_id
_entity_poly.type
_entity_poly.pdbx_seq_one_letter_code
_entity_poly.pdbx_strand_id
1 'polypeptide(L)'
;KTTRISCTLRQLFGSGVSKARGLIINIVQGNFHIEINPSEAVNYNIVVIQALLKEIMQIDLYANHGFKVVINETDSLSCDAPAALRRTMEKCMPNIQIMPCVNSTSRLIASVKSRCLLMQVAAPDPEEMQIILENSAKKLKFDLLEKAPQQTAEDFDGNMRKLLLVFEALKM
;
A
#
# COMPACT_ATOMS: atom_id res chain seq x y z
N LYS A 1 9.56 2.37 35.88
CA LYS A 1 8.32 3.21 36.00
C LYS A 1 7.12 2.52 35.36
N THR A 2 7.20 2.15 34.08
CA THR A 2 6.16 1.41 33.34
C THR A 2 5.71 0.09 33.99
N THR A 3 6.64 -0.68 34.58
CA THR A 3 6.32 -1.95 35.25
C THR A 3 5.45 -1.80 36.50
N ARG A 4 5.69 -0.77 37.34
CA ARG A 4 4.86 -0.49 38.52
C ARG A 4 3.43 -0.11 38.11
N ILE A 5 3.30 0.75 37.11
CA ILE A 5 2.00 1.19 36.57
C ILE A 5 1.21 -0.03 36.06
N SER A 6 1.87 -0.94 35.33
CA SER A 6 1.22 -2.16 34.82
C SER A 6 0.75 -3.09 35.94
N CYS A 7 1.54 -3.27 37.00
CA CYS A 7 1.16 -4.08 38.16
C CYS A 7 -0.02 -3.46 38.94
N THR A 8 0.00 -2.14 39.17
CA THR A 8 -1.10 -1.44 39.85
C THR A 8 -2.40 -1.53 39.05
N LEU A 9 -2.34 -1.32 37.73
CA LEU A 9 -3.52 -1.46 36.87
C LEU A 9 -4.07 -2.89 36.88
N ARG A 10 -3.19 -3.91 36.87
CA ARG A 10 -3.60 -5.32 36.97
C ARG A 10 -4.29 -5.64 38.30
N GLN A 11 -3.89 -4.97 39.38
CA GLN A 11 -4.46 -5.15 40.71
C GLN A 11 -5.81 -4.44 40.87
N LEU A 12 -6.00 -3.32 40.17
CA LEU A 12 -7.25 -2.53 40.19
C LEU A 12 -8.33 -3.09 39.24
N PHE A 13 -7.95 -3.53 38.04
CA PHE A 13 -8.89 -3.91 36.97
C PHE A 13 -8.81 -5.39 36.57
N GLY A 14 -8.04 -6.19 37.30
CA GLY A 14 -7.92 -7.63 37.10
C GLY A 14 -7.03 -8.05 35.92
N SER A 15 -7.11 -9.34 35.54
CA SER A 15 -6.23 -9.96 34.53
C SER A 15 -6.43 -9.45 33.09
N GLY A 16 -7.49 -8.67 32.83
CA GLY A 16 -7.83 -8.13 31.51
C GLY A 16 -6.89 -7.02 31.01
N VAL A 17 -6.19 -6.33 31.92
CA VAL A 17 -5.31 -5.18 31.60
C VAL A 17 -4.08 -5.56 30.75
N SER A 18 -3.62 -6.81 30.87
CA SER A 18 -2.43 -7.30 30.16
C SER A 18 -2.64 -7.50 28.65
N LYS A 19 -3.87 -7.41 28.14
CA LYS A 19 -4.20 -7.77 26.75
C LYS A 19 -4.26 -6.57 25.79
N ALA A 20 -3.65 -5.43 26.13
CA ALA A 20 -3.49 -4.35 25.17
C ALA A 20 -2.35 -4.70 24.18
N ARG A 21 -2.70 -5.44 23.12
CA ARG A 21 -1.82 -5.63 21.97
C ARG A 21 -1.93 -4.37 21.10
N GLY A 22 -1.00 -3.45 21.26
CA GLY A 22 -0.88 -2.30 20.36
C GLY A 22 -0.50 -2.80 18.97
N LEU A 23 -1.32 -2.45 17.97
CA LEU A 23 -0.98 -2.61 16.57
C LEU A 23 -0.20 -1.38 16.12
N ILE A 24 1.01 -1.59 15.62
CA ILE A 24 1.82 -0.56 14.99
C ILE A 24 1.61 -0.74 13.49
N ILE A 25 1.06 0.28 12.83
CA ILE A 25 0.88 0.31 11.38
C ILE A 25 1.74 1.45 10.86
N ASN A 26 2.50 1.20 9.80
CA ASN A 26 3.19 2.26 9.10
C ASN A 26 2.19 3.04 8.23
N ILE A 27 2.12 4.33 8.47
CA ILE A 27 1.33 5.27 7.68
C ILE A 27 2.31 6.25 7.06
N VAL A 28 2.29 6.33 5.73
CA VAL A 28 3.07 7.33 5.00
C VAL A 28 2.13 8.50 4.71
N GLN A 29 2.41 9.66 5.30
CA GLN A 29 1.60 10.85 5.12
C GLN A 29 2.37 11.89 4.31
N GLY A 30 1.81 12.25 3.15
CA GLY A 30 2.20 13.41 2.37
C GLY A 30 1.26 14.60 2.61
N ASN A 31 1.55 15.72 1.94
CA ASN A 31 0.75 16.96 2.08
C ASN A 31 -0.69 16.82 1.57
N PHE A 32 -0.92 15.93 0.60
CA PHE A 32 -2.22 15.76 -0.08
C PHE A 32 -2.67 14.30 -0.16
N HIS A 33 -1.88 13.38 0.38
CA HIS A 33 -2.21 11.97 0.34
C HIS A 33 -1.73 11.22 1.58
N ILE A 34 -2.43 10.14 1.91
CA ILE A 34 -2.01 9.17 2.91
C ILE A 34 -1.95 7.80 2.25
N GLU A 35 -0.85 7.10 2.44
CA GLU A 35 -0.68 5.71 2.01
C GLU A 35 -0.75 4.79 3.23
N ILE A 36 -1.53 3.72 3.09
CA ILE A 36 -1.77 2.74 4.14
C ILE A 36 -1.52 1.35 3.57
N ASN A 37 -0.71 0.56 4.27
CA ASN A 37 -0.49 -0.85 4.00
C ASN A 37 -1.21 -1.69 5.06
N PRO A 38 -2.44 -2.18 4.80
CA PRO A 38 -3.22 -2.91 5.77
C PRO A 38 -2.75 -4.35 5.99
N SER A 39 -1.86 -4.87 5.14
CA SER A 39 -1.22 -6.18 5.28
C SER A 39 -0.31 -6.27 6.50
N GLU A 40 0.24 -5.13 6.95
CA GLU A 40 1.08 -5.05 8.16
C GLU A 40 0.25 -5.18 9.46
N ALA A 41 -1.04 -4.84 9.40
CA ALA A 41 -1.96 -5.10 10.49
C ALA A 41 -2.34 -6.58 10.46
N VAL A 42 -1.93 -7.37 11.45
CA VAL A 42 -2.34 -8.78 11.54
C VAL A 42 -3.70 -8.86 12.25
N ASN A 43 -4.70 -9.41 11.57
CA ASN A 43 -6.07 -9.76 12.05
C ASN A 43 -7.12 -8.65 12.22
N TYR A 44 -6.76 -7.36 12.29
CA TYR A 44 -7.72 -6.26 12.53
C TYR A 44 -7.81 -5.25 11.37
N ASN A 45 -7.42 -5.68 10.18
CA ASN A 45 -7.04 -4.83 9.05
C ASN A 45 -8.16 -3.86 8.69
N ILE A 46 -9.41 -4.34 8.60
CA ILE A 46 -10.53 -3.49 8.21
C ILE A 46 -10.99 -2.54 9.32
N VAL A 47 -10.99 -2.98 10.58
CA VAL A 47 -11.40 -2.13 11.71
C VAL A 47 -10.44 -0.97 11.87
N VAL A 48 -9.15 -1.21 11.66
CA VAL A 48 -8.14 -0.16 11.72
C VAL A 48 -8.25 0.79 10.54
N ILE A 49 -8.41 0.31 9.29
CA ILE A 49 -8.65 1.19 8.14
C ILE A 49 -9.89 2.06 8.37
N GLN A 50 -10.96 1.50 8.92
CA GLN A 50 -12.19 2.25 9.22
C GLN A 50 -11.99 3.31 10.31
N ALA A 51 -11.19 3.01 11.34
CA ALA A 51 -10.85 3.98 12.37
C ALA A 51 -10.00 5.12 11.81
N LEU A 52 -8.93 4.78 11.07
CA LEU A 52 -8.04 5.75 10.43
C LEU A 52 -8.79 6.64 9.44
N LEU A 53 -9.64 6.08 8.59
CA LEU A 53 -10.45 6.86 7.65
C LEU A 53 -11.42 7.80 8.38
N LYS A 54 -11.98 7.40 9.53
CA LYS A 54 -12.82 8.28 10.34
C LYS A 54 -12.03 9.42 10.97
N GLU A 55 -10.81 9.15 11.45
CA GLU A 55 -9.92 10.18 12.00
C GLU A 55 -9.53 11.18 10.91
N ILE A 56 -9.15 10.70 9.72
CA ILE A 56 -8.82 11.55 8.57
C ILE A 56 -10.02 12.40 8.14
N MET A 57 -11.24 11.85 8.17
CA MET A 57 -12.46 12.61 7.89
C MET A 57 -12.73 13.73 8.89
N GLN A 58 -12.35 13.56 10.16
CA GLN A 58 -12.55 14.57 11.22
C GLN A 58 -11.52 15.69 11.17
N ILE A 59 -10.36 15.43 10.56
CA ILE A 59 -9.35 16.44 10.30
C ILE A 59 -9.85 17.28 9.12
N ASP A 60 -10.65 18.29 9.43
CA ASP A 60 -11.32 19.15 8.48
C ASP A 60 -10.34 19.88 7.52
N LEU A 61 -10.46 19.55 6.23
CA LEU A 61 -10.91 20.48 5.18
C LEU A 61 -10.13 21.77 4.88
N TYR A 62 -8.86 21.92 5.26
CA TYR A 62 -8.06 23.07 4.79
C TYR A 62 -7.59 22.97 3.33
N ALA A 63 -7.79 21.83 2.66
CA ALA A 63 -7.51 21.69 1.24
C ALA A 63 -8.83 21.65 0.47
N ASN A 64 -9.12 22.73 -0.27
CA ASN A 64 -10.09 22.74 -1.39
C ASN A 64 -9.78 21.68 -2.48
N HIS A 65 -8.67 20.96 -2.33
CA HIS A 65 -8.28 19.85 -3.17
C HIS A 65 -8.58 18.54 -2.45
N GLY A 66 -9.44 17.71 -3.05
CA GLY A 66 -9.85 16.42 -2.49
C GLY A 66 -8.66 15.60 -2.02
N PHE A 67 -8.67 15.24 -0.73
CA PHE A 67 -7.61 14.49 -0.09
C PHE A 67 -7.58 13.05 -0.63
N LYS A 68 -6.39 12.52 -0.96
CA LYS A 68 -6.27 11.19 -1.58
C LYS A 68 -5.79 10.16 -0.57
N VAL A 69 -6.49 9.05 -0.44
CA VAL A 69 -6.04 7.92 0.40
C VAL A 69 -5.72 6.74 -0.50
N VAL A 70 -4.47 6.31 -0.49
CA VAL A 70 -3.99 5.13 -1.22
C VAL A 70 -3.95 3.95 -0.26
N ILE A 71 -4.62 2.86 -0.63
CA ILE A 71 -4.63 1.62 0.16
C ILE A 71 -3.94 0.55 -0.67
N ASN A 72 -2.73 0.16 -0.28
CA ASN A 72 -1.99 -0.89 -0.98
C ASN A 72 -2.45 -2.28 -0.56
N GLU A 73 -2.20 -3.27 -1.41
CA GLU A 73 -2.45 -4.69 -1.12
C GLU A 73 -3.87 -4.97 -0.58
N THR A 74 -4.87 -4.29 -1.15
CA THR A 74 -6.28 -4.43 -0.71
C THR A 74 -6.80 -5.86 -0.91
N ASP A 75 -6.14 -6.66 -1.76
CA ASP A 75 -6.42 -8.07 -2.01
C ASP A 75 -5.95 -9.01 -0.87
N SER A 76 -5.06 -8.54 0.01
CA SER A 76 -4.64 -9.27 1.21
C SER A 76 -5.66 -9.20 2.36
N LEU A 77 -6.68 -8.36 2.23
CA LEU A 77 -7.69 -8.16 3.27
C LEU A 77 -8.58 -9.41 3.45
N SER A 78 -9.15 -9.54 4.65
CA SER A 78 -10.09 -10.62 4.98
C SER A 78 -11.35 -10.58 4.12
N CYS A 79 -12.04 -11.72 3.98
CA CYS A 79 -13.20 -11.87 3.09
C CYS A 79 -14.33 -10.84 3.33
N ASP A 80 -14.51 -10.37 4.57
CA ASP A 80 -15.54 -9.38 4.93
C ASP A 80 -15.09 -7.92 4.73
N ALA A 81 -13.78 -7.71 4.56
CA ALA A 81 -13.19 -6.38 4.52
C ALA A 81 -13.63 -5.53 3.31
N PRO A 82 -13.75 -6.04 2.07
CA PRO A 82 -14.11 -5.20 0.95
C PRO A 82 -15.56 -4.69 1.02
N ALA A 83 -16.47 -5.45 1.65
CA ALA A 83 -17.84 -5.02 1.88
C ALA A 83 -17.90 -3.88 2.92
N ALA A 84 -17.08 -3.99 3.97
CA ALA A 84 -16.91 -2.95 4.97
C ALA A 84 -16.18 -1.70 4.42
N LEU A 85 -15.20 -1.87 3.53
CA LEU A 85 -14.53 -0.79 2.81
C LEU A 85 -15.51 -0.04 1.93
N ARG A 86 -16.37 -0.74 1.17
CA ARG A 86 -17.42 -0.11 0.36
C ARG A 86 -18.29 0.85 1.19
N ARG A 87 -18.75 0.42 2.37
CA ARG A 87 -19.58 1.26 3.26
C ARG A 87 -18.82 2.52 3.68
N THR A 88 -17.53 2.37 4.00
CA THR A 88 -16.69 3.50 4.36
C THR A 88 -16.44 4.41 3.17
N MET A 89 -16.19 3.89 1.98
CA MET A 89 -16.05 4.68 0.75
C MET A 89 -17.30 5.52 0.50
N GLU A 90 -18.50 4.93 0.57
CA GLU A 90 -19.76 5.66 0.37
C GLU A 90 -19.97 6.76 1.42
N LYS A 91 -19.48 6.58 2.65
CA LYS A 91 -19.54 7.58 3.73
C LYS A 91 -18.47 8.67 3.61
N CYS A 92 -17.27 8.33 3.12
CA CYS A 92 -16.09 9.20 3.03
C CYS A 92 -16.01 9.99 1.70
N MET A 93 -16.81 9.62 0.70
CA MET A 93 -16.75 10.15 -0.67
C MET A 93 -16.78 11.67 -0.85
N PRO A 94 -17.50 12.50 -0.06
CA PRO A 94 -17.53 13.94 -0.35
C PRO A 94 -16.19 14.63 -0.11
N ASN A 95 -15.37 14.12 0.81
CA ASN A 95 -14.15 14.80 1.26
C ASN A 95 -12.86 14.06 0.85
N ILE A 96 -12.95 12.75 0.59
CA ILE A 96 -11.79 11.88 0.39
C ILE A 96 -11.95 11.04 -0.88
N GLN A 97 -10.92 11.01 -1.72
CA GLN A 97 -10.79 10.07 -2.84
C GLN A 97 -9.97 8.85 -2.42
N ILE A 98 -10.57 7.66 -2.49
CA ILE A 98 -9.91 6.41 -2.11
C ILE A 98 -9.40 5.69 -3.37
N MET A 99 -8.12 5.34 -3.38
CA MET A 99 -7.42 4.63 -4.45
C MET A 99 -6.94 3.26 -3.94
N PRO A 100 -7.73 2.18 -4.14
CA PRO A 100 -7.30 0.84 -3.76
C PRO A 100 -6.34 0.27 -4.83
N CYS A 101 -5.14 -0.08 -4.41
CA CYS A 101 -4.17 -0.78 -5.24
C CYS A 101 -4.27 -2.28 -4.98
N VAL A 102 -4.40 -3.07 -6.05
CA VAL A 102 -4.48 -4.53 -6.00
C VAL A 102 -3.61 -5.16 -7.07
N ASN A 103 -3.01 -6.31 -6.75
CA ASN A 103 -2.27 -7.11 -7.72
C ASN A 103 -3.18 -8.08 -8.49
N SER A 104 -4.31 -8.46 -7.89
CA SER A 104 -5.27 -9.39 -8.50
C SER A 104 -6.70 -8.89 -8.36
N THR A 105 -7.37 -8.65 -9.49
CA THR A 105 -8.76 -8.17 -9.52
C THR A 105 -9.78 -9.24 -9.12
N SER A 106 -9.40 -10.52 -9.08
CA SER A 106 -10.29 -11.64 -8.74
C SER A 106 -10.84 -11.55 -7.32
N ARG A 107 -10.05 -11.04 -6.37
CA ARG A 107 -10.44 -10.93 -4.94
C ARG A 107 -11.30 -9.71 -4.64
N LEU A 108 -11.46 -8.78 -5.59
CA LEU A 108 -12.30 -7.60 -5.42
C LEU A 108 -13.78 -7.94 -5.65
N ILE A 109 -14.62 -7.60 -4.67
CA ILE A 109 -16.08 -7.72 -4.76
C ILE A 109 -16.61 -6.79 -5.86
N ALA A 110 -17.59 -7.27 -6.64
CA ALA A 110 -18.23 -6.54 -7.73
C ALA A 110 -18.72 -5.13 -7.33
N SER A 111 -19.15 -4.96 -6.08
CA SER A 111 -19.61 -3.67 -5.56
C SER A 111 -18.53 -2.60 -5.39
N VAL A 112 -17.27 -3.00 -5.22
CA VAL A 112 -16.14 -2.06 -5.22
C VAL A 112 -15.77 -1.75 -6.68
N LYS A 113 -15.75 -2.77 -7.54
CA LYS A 113 -15.46 -2.63 -8.99
C LYS A 113 -16.41 -1.66 -9.69
N SER A 114 -17.70 -1.67 -9.35
CA SER A 114 -18.67 -0.76 -9.97
C SER A 114 -18.54 0.71 -9.52
N ARG A 115 -17.77 0.98 -8.46
CA ARG A 115 -17.56 2.33 -7.90
C ARG A 115 -16.18 2.90 -8.23
N CYS A 116 -15.26 2.07 -8.70
CA CYS A 116 -13.88 2.47 -9.00
C CYS A 116 -13.65 2.48 -10.51
N LEU A 117 -12.85 3.43 -10.98
CA LEU A 117 -12.24 3.34 -12.29
C LEU A 117 -11.18 2.24 -12.24
N LEU A 118 -11.37 1.18 -13.05
CA LEU A 118 -10.41 0.09 -13.13
C LEU A 118 -9.32 0.46 -14.14
N MET A 119 -8.14 0.81 -13.62
CA MET A 119 -6.94 1.03 -14.41
C MET A 119 -6.05 -0.19 -14.29
N GLN A 120 -5.87 -0.93 -15.38
CA GLN A 120 -4.94 -2.06 -15.43
C GLN A 120 -3.59 -1.55 -15.90
N VAL A 121 -2.57 -1.75 -15.08
CA VAL A 121 -1.18 -1.50 -15.45
C VAL A 121 -0.62 -2.83 -15.95
N ALA A 122 -0.41 -2.93 -17.26
CA ALA A 122 0.22 -4.10 -17.86
C ALA A 122 1.70 -4.17 -17.48
N ALA A 123 2.26 -5.38 -17.51
CA ALA A 123 3.70 -5.53 -17.45
C ALA A 123 4.32 -4.91 -18.74
N PRO A 124 5.46 -4.22 -18.63
CA PRO A 124 6.13 -3.64 -19.78
C PRO A 124 6.67 -4.72 -20.71
N ASP A 125 6.64 -4.41 -22.00
CA ASP A 125 7.21 -5.28 -23.03
C ASP A 125 8.74 -5.33 -22.92
N PRO A 126 9.41 -6.41 -23.36
CA PRO A 126 10.86 -6.53 -23.27
C PRO A 126 11.62 -5.39 -23.95
N GLU A 127 11.07 -4.85 -25.04
CA GLU A 127 11.62 -3.67 -25.73
C GLU A 127 11.56 -2.41 -24.86
N GLU A 128 10.43 -2.19 -24.16
CA GLU A 128 10.28 -1.06 -23.23
C GLU A 128 11.22 -1.20 -22.03
N MET A 129 11.38 -2.43 -21.51
CA MET A 129 12.30 -2.73 -20.43
C MET A 129 13.75 -2.39 -20.82
N GLN A 130 14.16 -2.74 -22.04
CA GLN A 130 15.48 -2.40 -22.58
C GLN A 130 15.67 -0.87 -22.64
N ILE A 131 14.70 -0.14 -23.17
CA ILE A 131 14.77 1.34 -23.26
C ILE A 131 14.96 1.96 -21.86
N ILE A 132 14.25 1.46 -20.85
CA ILE A 132 14.38 1.96 -19.47
C ILE A 132 15.75 1.63 -18.88
N LEU A 133 16.29 0.43 -19.17
CA LEU A 133 17.61 0.01 -18.72
C LEU A 133 18.71 0.88 -19.33
N GLU A 134 18.67 1.10 -20.64
CA GLU A 134 19.63 1.95 -21.35
C GLU A 134 19.58 3.40 -20.84
N ASN A 135 18.38 3.93 -20.61
CA ASN A 135 18.19 5.26 -20.04
C ASN A 135 18.77 5.36 -18.62
N SER A 136 18.61 4.31 -17.82
CA SER A 136 19.18 4.22 -16.47
C SER A 136 20.72 4.14 -16.52
N ALA A 137 21.29 3.33 -17.40
CA ALA A 137 22.72 3.19 -17.59
C ALA A 137 23.39 4.47 -18.10
N LYS A 138 22.79 5.17 -19.07
CA LYS A 138 23.24 6.48 -19.56
C LYS A 138 23.31 7.51 -18.42
N LYS A 139 22.31 7.55 -17.55
CA LYS A 139 22.29 8.44 -16.37
C LYS A 139 23.38 8.07 -15.35
N LEU A 140 23.67 6.78 -15.20
CA LEU A 140 24.67 6.28 -14.26
C LEU A 140 26.09 6.23 -14.84
N LYS A 141 26.28 6.60 -16.12
CA LYS A 141 27.55 6.52 -16.87
C LYS A 141 28.18 5.12 -16.80
N PHE A 142 27.34 4.10 -16.98
CA PHE A 142 27.77 2.70 -16.99
C PHE A 142 27.71 2.15 -18.41
N ASP A 143 28.81 1.54 -18.86
CA ASP A 143 28.89 0.91 -20.18
C ASP A 143 28.25 -0.48 -20.12
N LEU A 144 27.03 -0.57 -20.65
CA LEU A 144 26.34 -1.84 -20.85
C LEU A 144 26.95 -2.58 -22.04
N LEU A 145 27.23 -3.89 -21.88
CA LEU A 145 27.52 -4.77 -23.01
C LEU A 145 26.28 -4.87 -23.90
N GLU A 146 26.43 -4.71 -25.23
CA GLU A 146 25.29 -4.65 -26.17
C GLU A 146 24.33 -5.86 -26.15
N LYS A 147 24.78 -7.02 -25.66
CA LYS A 147 23.96 -8.25 -25.58
C LYS A 147 23.28 -8.49 -24.22
N ALA A 148 23.73 -7.82 -23.17
CA ALA A 148 23.21 -8.03 -21.82
C ALA A 148 21.76 -7.58 -21.62
N PRO A 149 21.29 -6.45 -22.21
CA PRO A 149 19.92 -5.95 -21.99
C PRO A 149 18.84 -6.86 -22.56
N GLN A 150 19.10 -7.50 -23.71
CA GLN A 150 18.11 -8.36 -24.38
C GLN A 150 17.88 -9.65 -23.59
N GLN A 151 18.96 -10.31 -23.15
CA GLN A 151 18.87 -11.54 -22.36
C GLN A 151 18.21 -11.28 -21.00
N THR A 152 18.59 -10.19 -20.33
CA THR A 152 17.98 -9.86 -19.04
C THR A 152 16.49 -9.52 -19.19
N ALA A 153 16.07 -8.81 -20.24
CA ALA A 153 14.65 -8.50 -20.43
C ALA A 153 13.78 -9.76 -20.57
N GLU A 154 14.26 -10.80 -21.27
CA GLU A 154 13.57 -12.09 -21.39
C GLU A 154 13.52 -12.85 -20.06
N ASP A 155 14.60 -12.81 -19.28
CA ASP A 155 14.72 -13.56 -18.01
C ASP A 155 13.80 -13.02 -16.88
N PHE A 156 13.45 -11.72 -16.90
CA PHE A 156 12.73 -11.07 -15.79
C PHE A 156 11.20 -11.03 -15.94
N ASP A 157 10.63 -11.58 -17.01
CA ASP A 157 9.17 -11.76 -17.21
C ASP A 157 8.35 -10.49 -16.87
N GLY A 158 8.78 -9.33 -17.41
CA GLY A 158 8.11 -8.04 -17.19
C GLY A 158 8.35 -7.41 -15.81
N ASN A 159 9.18 -8.00 -14.93
CA ASN A 159 9.44 -7.47 -13.60
C ASN A 159 10.57 -6.43 -13.57
N MET A 160 10.21 -5.19 -13.86
CA MET A 160 11.16 -4.06 -13.85
C MET A 160 11.87 -3.85 -12.51
N ARG A 161 11.20 -4.11 -11.38
CA ARG A 161 11.83 -3.91 -10.06
C ARG A 161 12.98 -4.88 -9.87
N LYS A 162 12.80 -6.17 -10.20
CA LYS A 162 13.87 -7.17 -10.12
C LYS A 162 15.00 -6.84 -11.08
N LEU A 163 14.67 -6.47 -12.32
CA LEU A 163 15.66 -6.09 -13.33
C LEU A 163 16.54 -4.93 -12.84
N LEU A 164 15.95 -3.86 -12.30
CA LEU A 164 16.71 -2.71 -11.79
C LEU A 164 17.55 -3.06 -10.56
N LEU A 165 17.07 -3.92 -9.66
CA LEU A 165 17.84 -4.39 -8.51
C LEU A 165 19.06 -5.23 -8.93
N VAL A 166 18.89 -6.12 -9.91
CA VAL A 166 20.01 -6.90 -10.45
C VAL A 166 20.98 -6.00 -11.20
N PHE A 167 20.48 -5.03 -11.97
CA PHE A 167 21.31 -4.03 -12.64
C PHE A 167 22.11 -3.19 -11.64
N GLU A 168 21.51 -2.79 -10.51
CA GLU A 168 22.22 -2.12 -9.42
C GLU A 168 23.30 -3.03 -8.80
N ALA A 169 23.00 -4.31 -8.60
CA ALA A 169 23.94 -5.28 -8.07
C ALA A 169 25.12 -5.58 -9.02
N LEU A 170 24.92 -5.50 -10.34
CA LEU A 170 25.99 -5.65 -11.35
C LEU A 170 26.92 -4.44 -11.43
N LYS A 171 26.45 -3.27 -10.97
CA LYS A 171 27.25 -2.04 -10.91
C LYS A 171 28.18 -2.03 -9.69
N MET A 172 27.74 -2.59 -8.56
CA MET A 172 28.55 -2.71 -7.34
C MET A 172 29.69 -3.72 -7.53
#